data_AF-A0A845L1M1-F1
#
_entry.id   AF-A0A845L1M1-F1
#
_cell.length_a   1.000
_cell.length_b   1.000
_cell.length_c   1.000
_cell.angle_alpha   90.00
_cell.angle_beta   90.00
_cell.angle_gamma   90.00
#
_symmetry.space_group_name_H-M   'P 1'
#
loop_
_entity.id
_entity.type
_entity.pdbx_description
1 polymer ?
#
loop_
_entity_poly.entity_id
_entity_poly.type
_entity_poly.pdbx_seq_one_letter_code
_entity_poly.pdbx_strand_id
1 'polypeptide(L)'
;MAEETQVQEQQTTAPEAPATKEPEGKPQEHLIPKSRFDEVNTKYKDVQGKLDQLLAERDTQAKKTKEQQGKFEELYKTAADELTKTKDGYKTASSRVEQLESVINGLLEAKLEGIPKDFHDLVPGNLTPEAKLEWLAMAEQKGLFGTGKQEQPVGQATNPAQAQTTDLNQLSSIQLLKMGYAQRA
;
A
#
# COMPACT_ATOMS: atom_id res chain seq x y z
N MET A 1 -5.38 -13.73 -61.58
CA MET A 1 -6.69 -14.39 -61.40
C MET A 1 -7.63 -13.30 -60.87
N ALA A 2 -8.20 -12.37 -61.66
CA ALA A 2 -8.79 -12.43 -62.99
C ALA A 2 -9.86 -13.52 -63.10
N GLU A 3 -11.07 -13.19 -62.66
CA GLU A 3 -12.30 -13.77 -63.21
C GLU A 3 -13.35 -12.66 -63.30
N GLU A 4 -13.46 -12.13 -64.52
CA GLU A 4 -14.63 -11.44 -65.03
C GLU A 4 -15.84 -12.37 -64.97
N THR A 5 -17.00 -11.84 -64.59
CA THR A 5 -18.25 -12.36 -65.11
C THR A 5 -19.09 -11.18 -65.56
N GLN A 6 -19.45 -11.28 -66.82
CA GLN A 6 -19.99 -10.26 -67.70
C GLN A 6 -21.40 -10.72 -68.10
N VAL A 7 -22.33 -9.77 -68.20
CA VAL A 7 -23.54 -9.75 -69.06
C VAL A 7 -24.72 -10.66 -68.65
N GLN A 8 -25.92 -10.10 -68.44
CA GLN A 8 -26.94 -10.02 -69.50
C GLN A 8 -28.18 -9.19 -69.11
N GLU A 9 -28.38 -8.10 -69.86
CA GLU A 9 -29.66 -7.41 -70.06
C GLU A 9 -30.65 -8.34 -70.78
N GLN A 10 -31.92 -8.30 -70.36
CA GLN A 10 -33.05 -8.69 -71.22
C GLN A 10 -34.17 -7.63 -71.10
N GLN A 11 -34.27 -6.82 -72.16
CA GLN A 11 -35.51 -6.19 -72.60
C GLN A 11 -36.45 -7.24 -73.19
N THR A 12 -37.74 -7.18 -72.85
CA THR A 12 -38.82 -7.70 -73.70
C THR A 12 -40.07 -6.82 -73.55
N THR A 13 -40.25 -5.97 -74.56
CA THR A 13 -41.48 -5.72 -75.33
C THR A 13 -42.86 -5.91 -74.68
N ALA A 14 -43.62 -4.81 -74.71
CA ALA A 14 -45.08 -4.77 -74.68
C ALA A 14 -45.74 -5.62 -75.78
N PRO A 15 -47.02 -6.01 -75.57
CA PRO A 15 -48.04 -5.57 -76.53
C PRO A 15 -49.35 -5.11 -75.87
N GLU A 16 -49.78 -3.93 -76.32
CA GLU A 16 -51.10 -3.60 -76.88
C GLU A 16 -52.40 -4.07 -76.20
N ALA A 17 -53.26 -3.08 -75.98
CA ALA A 17 -54.57 -3.13 -75.35
C ALA A 17 -55.62 -3.96 -76.12
N PRO A 18 -56.79 -4.16 -75.50
CA PRO A 18 -57.94 -3.48 -76.07
C PRO A 18 -58.75 -2.69 -75.03
N ALA A 19 -59.06 -1.46 -75.43
CA ALA A 19 -60.05 -0.59 -74.81
C ALA A 19 -61.41 -1.28 -74.72
N THR A 20 -62.08 -1.19 -73.56
CA THR A 20 -63.54 -1.26 -73.47
C THR A 20 -64.03 -0.49 -72.24
N LYS A 21 -64.57 0.70 -72.52
CA LYS A 21 -65.70 1.38 -71.87
C LYS A 21 -65.55 1.84 -70.41
N GLU A 22 -65.35 3.14 -70.27
CA GLU A 22 -65.95 3.92 -69.18
C GLU A 22 -67.45 3.61 -69.08
N PRO A 23 -67.98 3.66 -67.86
CA PRO A 23 -69.05 4.59 -67.62
C PRO A 23 -68.56 5.66 -66.63
N GLU A 24 -68.81 6.91 -66.99
CA GLU A 24 -68.76 8.06 -66.11
C GLU A 24 -69.52 7.77 -64.81
N GLY A 25 -68.79 7.37 -63.78
CA GLY A 25 -69.17 7.52 -62.40
C GLY A 25 -68.25 8.57 -61.83
N LYS A 26 -68.83 9.68 -61.36
CA LYS A 26 -68.18 10.75 -60.55
C LYS A 26 -66.99 10.19 -59.77
N PRO A 27 -65.87 10.92 -59.58
CA PRO A 27 -64.90 10.53 -58.56
C PRO A 27 -65.69 10.47 -57.26
N GLN A 28 -66.16 9.28 -56.91
CA GLN A 28 -66.58 8.99 -55.56
C GLN A 28 -65.25 9.12 -54.86
N GLU A 29 -65.00 10.32 -54.32
CA GLU A 29 -64.20 10.47 -53.14
C GLU A 29 -64.65 9.31 -52.28
N HIS A 30 -63.88 8.24 -52.27
CA HIS A 30 -64.20 7.06 -51.50
C HIS A 30 -63.82 7.51 -50.10
N LEU A 31 -64.71 8.31 -49.50
CA LEU A 31 -64.54 8.88 -48.19
C LEU A 31 -64.27 7.68 -47.30
N ILE A 32 -63.04 7.63 -46.79
CA ILE A 32 -62.63 6.59 -45.87
C ILE A 32 -63.66 6.66 -44.74
N PRO A 33 -64.40 5.56 -44.49
CA PRO A 33 -65.38 5.54 -43.43
C PRO A 33 -64.70 6.00 -42.13
N LYS A 34 -65.34 6.93 -41.42
CA LYS A 34 -64.78 7.55 -40.22
C LYS A 34 -64.22 6.51 -39.23
N SER A 35 -64.87 5.35 -39.12
CA SER A 35 -64.42 4.21 -38.33
C SER A 35 -63.02 3.69 -38.70
N ARG A 36 -62.67 3.64 -39.98
CA ARG A 36 -61.36 3.19 -40.48
C ARG A 36 -60.27 4.23 -40.22
N PHE A 37 -60.61 5.51 -40.35
CA PHE A 37 -59.70 6.61 -40.04
C PHE A 37 -59.37 6.68 -38.55
N ASP A 38 -60.38 6.54 -37.69
CA ASP A 38 -60.20 6.53 -36.24
C ASP A 38 -59.34 5.33 -35.79
N GLU A 39 -59.51 4.15 -36.40
CA GLU A 39 -58.70 2.94 -36.16
C GLU A 39 -57.22 3.16 -36.54
N VAL A 40 -56.95 3.78 -37.69
CA VAL A 40 -55.57 4.06 -38.13
C VAL A 40 -54.92 5.11 -37.24
N ASN A 41 -55.64 6.17 -36.86
CA ASN A 41 -55.12 7.18 -35.94
C ASN A 41 -54.83 6.62 -34.55
N THR A 42 -55.67 5.73 -34.04
CA THR A 42 -55.39 5.03 -32.77
C THR A 42 -54.15 4.17 -32.88
N LYS A 43 -54.03 3.35 -33.93
CA LYS A 43 -52.83 2.54 -34.18
C LYS A 43 -51.56 3.38 -34.35
N TYR A 44 -51.66 4.50 -35.07
CA TYR A 44 -50.53 5.41 -35.27
C TYR A 44 -50.06 6.01 -33.94
N LYS A 45 -50.99 6.49 -33.11
CA LYS A 45 -50.67 7.01 -31.77
C LYS A 45 -50.09 5.93 -30.86
N ASP A 46 -50.62 4.71 -30.91
CA ASP A 46 -50.10 3.58 -30.14
C ASP A 46 -48.69 3.18 -30.57
N VAL A 47 -48.43 3.12 -31.87
CA VAL A 47 -47.10 2.82 -32.42
C VAL A 47 -46.12 3.94 -32.09
N GLN A 48 -46.54 5.20 -32.22
CA GLN A 48 -45.71 6.34 -31.85
C GLN A 48 -45.39 6.33 -30.35
N GLY A 49 -46.37 6.05 -29.49
CA GLY A 49 -46.15 5.90 -28.05
C GLY A 49 -45.19 4.75 -27.69
N LYS A 50 -45.29 3.61 -28.39
CA LYS A 50 -44.35 2.49 -28.24
C LYS A 50 -42.95 2.83 -28.73
N LEU A 51 -42.83 3.58 -29.83
CA LEU A 51 -41.54 4.04 -30.35
C LEU A 51 -40.86 4.97 -29.33
N ASP A 52 -41.62 5.94 -28.80
CA ASP A 52 -41.13 6.89 -27.81
C ASP A 52 -40.73 6.17 -26.50
N GLN A 53 -41.51 5.18 -26.06
CA GLN A 53 -41.15 4.32 -24.93
C GLN A 53 -39.88 3.52 -25.19
N LEU A 54 -39.75 2.87 -26.36
CA LEU A 54 -38.57 2.08 -26.69
C LEU A 54 -37.31 2.94 -26.78
N LEU A 55 -37.40 4.15 -27.34
CA LEU A 55 -36.29 5.09 -27.40
C LEU A 55 -35.88 5.56 -26.00
N ALA A 56 -36.85 5.94 -25.16
CA ALA A 56 -36.59 6.32 -23.78
C ALA A 56 -35.96 5.17 -22.97
N GLU A 57 -36.45 3.94 -23.13
CA GLU A 57 -35.87 2.76 -22.47
C GLU A 57 -34.44 2.50 -22.95
N ARG A 58 -34.19 2.57 -24.27
CA ARG A 58 -32.84 2.45 -24.84
C ARG A 58 -31.87 3.48 -24.28
N ASP A 59 -32.30 4.73 -24.16
CA ASP A 59 -31.47 5.81 -23.63
C ASP A 59 -31.17 5.64 -22.14
N THR A 60 -32.16 5.23 -21.35
CA THR A 60 -31.96 4.95 -19.92
C THR A 60 -31.02 3.77 -19.71
N GLN A 61 -31.12 2.74 -20.55
CA GLN A 61 -30.27 1.56 -20.46
C GLN A 61 -28.85 1.87 -20.92
N ALA A 62 -28.69 2.64 -22.01
CA ALA A 62 -27.39 3.12 -22.46
C ALA A 62 -26.68 3.98 -21.41
N LYS A 63 -27.42 4.87 -20.72
CA LYS A 63 -26.89 5.66 -19.59
C LYS A 63 -26.46 4.76 -18.44
N LYS A 64 -27.31 3.82 -18.00
CA LYS A 64 -26.98 2.86 -16.94
C LYS A 64 -25.73 2.04 -17.27
N THR A 65 -25.62 1.53 -18.50
CA THR A 65 -24.46 0.75 -18.91
C THR A 65 -23.20 1.60 -18.93
N LYS A 66 -23.25 2.84 -19.42
CA LYS A 66 -22.11 3.77 -19.38
C LYS A 66 -21.70 4.12 -17.95
N GLU A 67 -22.65 4.40 -17.06
CA GLU A 67 -22.37 4.67 -15.65
C GLU A 67 -21.76 3.46 -14.95
N GLN A 68 -22.25 2.25 -15.23
CA GLN A 68 -21.66 1.02 -14.71
C GLN A 68 -20.23 0.82 -15.23
N GLN A 69 -20.01 0.99 -16.54
CA GLN A 69 -18.67 0.90 -17.14
C GLN A 69 -17.71 1.92 -16.53
N GLY A 70 -18.13 3.17 -16.36
CA GLY A 70 -17.33 4.21 -15.71
C GLY A 70 -16.99 3.88 -14.25
N LYS A 71 -17.96 3.38 -13.48
CA LYS A 71 -17.74 2.90 -12.11
C LYS A 71 -16.75 1.73 -12.06
N PHE A 72 -16.86 0.78 -12.99
CA PHE A 72 -15.90 -0.32 -13.08
C PHE A 72 -14.50 0.19 -13.42
N GLU A 73 -14.36 1.08 -14.39
CA GLU A 73 -13.07 1.66 -14.76
C GLU A 73 -12.43 2.42 -13.58
N GLU A 74 -13.22 3.19 -12.84
CA GLU A 74 -12.78 3.89 -11.64
C GLU A 74 -12.30 2.90 -10.57
N LEU A 75 -13.11 1.87 -10.25
CA LEU A 75 -12.72 0.83 -9.29
C LEU A 75 -11.44 0.10 -9.69
N TYR A 76 -11.25 -0.17 -10.99
CA TYR A 76 -10.02 -0.79 -11.50
C TYR A 76 -8.81 0.12 -11.33
N LYS A 77 -8.95 1.42 -11.64
CA LYS A 77 -7.88 2.41 -11.44
C LYS A 77 -7.52 2.53 -9.97
N THR A 78 -8.51 2.68 -9.09
CA THR A 78 -8.29 2.75 -7.65
C THR A 78 -7.61 1.49 -7.11
N ALA A 79 -8.08 0.30 -7.49
CA ALA A 79 -7.46 -0.95 -7.06
C ALA A 79 -6.03 -1.11 -7.57
N ALA A 80 -5.74 -0.70 -8.81
CA ALA A 80 -4.39 -0.71 -9.36
C ALA A 80 -3.47 0.29 -8.63
N ASP A 81 -3.95 1.49 -8.33
CA ASP A 81 -3.22 2.51 -7.59
C ASP A 81 -2.94 2.07 -6.14
N GLU A 82 -3.91 1.44 -5.48
CA GLU A 82 -3.72 0.86 -4.16
C GLU A 82 -2.69 -0.28 -4.19
N LEU A 83 -2.78 -1.19 -5.16
CA LEU A 83 -1.83 -2.29 -5.30
C LEU A 83 -0.40 -1.78 -5.50
N THR A 84 -0.22 -0.79 -6.38
CA THR A 84 1.10 -0.18 -6.62
C THR A 84 1.62 0.51 -5.37
N LYS A 85 0.80 1.31 -4.70
CA LYS A 85 1.15 1.97 -3.44
C LYS A 85 1.52 0.97 -2.34
N THR A 86 0.76 -0.11 -2.18
CA THR A 86 1.07 -1.16 -1.19
C THR A 86 2.35 -1.89 -1.54
N LYS A 87 2.58 -2.20 -2.82
CA LYS A 87 3.80 -2.86 -3.27
C LYS A 87 5.04 -1.99 -3.04
N ASP A 88 4.95 -0.70 -3.32
CA ASP A 88 6.05 0.24 -3.10
C ASP A 88 6.30 0.48 -1.61
N GLY A 89 5.23 0.56 -0.81
CA GLY A 89 5.31 0.59 0.65
C GLY A 89 5.99 -0.65 1.23
N TYR A 90 5.61 -1.84 0.75
CA TYR A 90 6.22 -3.11 1.16
C TYR A 90 7.71 -3.18 0.81
N LYS A 91 8.10 -2.80 -0.42
CA LYS A 91 9.50 -2.75 -0.83
C LYS A 91 10.32 -1.83 0.06
N THR A 92 9.80 -0.64 0.35
CA THR A 92 10.46 0.35 1.21
C THR A 92 10.61 -0.19 2.63
N ALA A 93 9.56 -0.79 3.19
CA ALA A 93 9.59 -1.39 4.51
C ALA A 93 10.57 -2.57 4.58
N SER A 94 10.56 -3.47 3.59
CA SER A 94 11.48 -4.61 3.50
C SER A 94 12.93 -4.14 3.45
N SER A 95 13.23 -3.16 2.58
CA SER A 95 14.58 -2.58 2.48
C SER A 95 15.02 -1.94 3.80
N ARG A 96 14.09 -1.28 4.50
CA ARG A 96 14.38 -0.69 5.81
C ARG A 96 14.64 -1.76 6.88
N VAL A 97 13.88 -2.86 6.87
CA VAL A 97 14.07 -3.98 7.80
C VAL A 97 15.44 -4.62 7.57
N GLU A 98 15.83 -4.91 6.33
CA GLU A 98 17.15 -5.46 6.01
C GLU A 98 18.29 -4.53 6.48
N GLN A 99 18.16 -3.23 6.27
CA GLN A 99 19.12 -2.24 6.78
C GLN A 99 19.20 -2.25 8.31
N LEU A 100 18.06 -2.31 8.99
CA LEU A 100 18.01 -2.35 10.46
C LEU A 100 18.61 -3.64 11.00
N GLU A 101 18.31 -4.79 10.39
CA GLU A 101 18.89 -6.07 10.75
C GLU A 101 20.42 -6.05 10.60
N SER A 102 20.94 -5.46 9.50
CA SER A 102 22.39 -5.29 9.33
C SER A 102 23.01 -4.40 10.40
N VAL A 103 22.36 -3.28 10.76
CA VAL A 103 22.85 -2.38 11.82
C VAL A 103 22.80 -3.06 13.20
N ILE A 104 21.71 -3.78 13.49
CA ILE A 104 21.53 -4.53 14.74
C ILE A 104 22.59 -5.62 14.88
N ASN A 105 22.84 -6.39 13.82
CA ASN A 105 23.88 -7.41 13.82
C ASN A 105 25.28 -6.80 14.00
N GLY A 106 25.58 -5.70 13.32
CA GLY A 106 26.86 -4.98 13.50
C GLY A 106 27.04 -4.45 14.93
N LEU A 107 25.96 -3.95 15.56
CA LEU A 107 26.01 -3.52 16.95
C LEU A 107 26.16 -4.69 17.91
N LEU A 108 25.52 -5.83 17.62
CA LEU A 108 25.66 -7.06 18.39
C LEU A 108 27.09 -7.60 18.34
N GLU A 109 27.70 -7.66 17.16
CA GLU A 109 29.10 -8.05 16.99
C GLU A 109 30.04 -7.11 17.75
N ALA A 110 29.88 -5.79 17.60
CA ALA A 110 30.68 -4.81 18.34
C ALA A 110 30.56 -4.96 19.87
N LYS A 111 29.35 -5.28 20.36
CA LYS A 111 29.13 -5.57 21.78
C LYS A 111 29.78 -6.87 22.23
N LEU A 112 29.74 -7.92 21.40
CA LEU A 112 30.40 -9.20 21.71
C LEU A 112 31.93 -9.09 21.72
N GLU A 113 32.52 -8.28 20.84
CA GLU A 113 33.97 -8.00 20.84
C GLU A 113 34.43 -7.30 22.12
N GLY A 114 33.58 -6.43 22.71
CA GLY A 114 33.87 -5.76 23.97
C GLY A 114 33.78 -6.67 25.20
N ILE A 115 33.22 -7.88 25.07
CA ILE A 115 33.02 -8.82 26.17
C ILE A 115 34.16 -9.85 26.18
N PRO A 116 34.80 -10.13 27.34
CA PRO A 116 35.81 -11.18 27.43
C PRO A 116 35.24 -12.55 27.03
N LYS A 117 36.03 -13.35 26.30
CA LYS A 117 35.60 -14.64 25.73
C LYS A 117 34.99 -15.60 26.76
N ASP A 118 35.46 -15.58 28.00
CA ASP A 118 34.96 -16.42 29.10
C ASP A 118 33.47 -16.20 29.41
N PHE A 119 32.93 -15.02 29.05
CA PHE A 119 31.53 -14.67 29.26
C PHE A 119 30.66 -14.84 28.00
N HIS A 120 31.23 -15.24 26.86
CA HIS A 120 30.46 -15.47 25.62
C HIS A 120 29.48 -16.62 25.78
N ASP A 121 29.85 -17.65 26.55
CA ASP A 121 29.00 -18.82 26.84
C ASP A 121 27.75 -18.47 27.66
N LEU A 122 27.73 -17.31 28.32
CA LEU A 122 26.56 -16.85 29.09
C LEU A 122 25.48 -16.23 28.20
N VAL A 123 25.79 -15.90 26.94
CA VAL A 123 24.86 -15.27 26.02
C VAL A 123 23.88 -16.31 25.46
N PRO A 124 22.56 -16.19 25.68
CA PRO A 124 21.61 -17.17 25.17
C PRO A 124 21.55 -17.18 23.63
N GLY A 125 21.80 -18.34 23.03
CA GLY A 125 21.85 -18.50 21.56
C GLY A 125 20.48 -18.45 20.86
N ASN A 126 19.40 -18.76 21.56
CA ASN A 126 18.03 -18.92 21.05
C ASN A 126 17.22 -17.60 20.96
N LEU A 127 17.84 -16.46 21.22
CA LEU A 127 17.20 -15.15 21.19
C LEU A 127 17.34 -14.48 19.81
N THR A 128 16.37 -13.63 19.47
CA THR A 128 16.49 -12.72 18.31
C THR A 128 17.61 -11.71 18.55
N PRO A 129 18.23 -11.14 17.50
CA PRO A 129 19.32 -10.17 17.66
C PRO A 129 18.96 -8.98 18.56
N GLU A 130 17.72 -8.48 18.47
CA GLU A 130 17.20 -7.41 19.33
C GLU A 130 17.14 -7.83 20.80
N ALA A 131 16.59 -9.03 21.07
CA ALA A 131 16.51 -9.55 22.43
C ALA A 131 17.88 -9.89 23.01
N LYS A 132 18.85 -10.30 22.16
CA LYS A 132 20.25 -10.48 22.57
C LYS A 132 20.88 -9.16 22.99
N LEU A 133 20.67 -8.09 22.23
CA LEU A 133 21.16 -6.75 22.58
C LEU A 133 20.56 -6.25 23.88
N GLU A 134 19.26 -6.44 24.09
CA GLU A 134 18.59 -6.07 25.34
C GLU A 134 19.16 -6.87 26.53
N TRP A 135 19.33 -8.19 26.37
CA TRP A 135 19.95 -9.03 27.39
C TRP A 135 21.38 -8.58 27.72
N LEU A 136 22.18 -8.28 26.69
CA LEU A 136 23.54 -7.77 26.84
C LEU A 136 23.56 -6.43 27.59
N ALA A 137 22.66 -5.51 27.26
CA ALA A 137 22.54 -4.23 27.96
C ALA A 137 22.18 -4.43 29.44
N MET A 138 21.24 -5.34 29.75
CA MET A 138 20.90 -5.68 31.13
C MET A 138 22.05 -6.35 31.88
N ALA A 139 22.79 -7.25 31.22
CA ALA A 139 23.93 -7.94 31.80
C ALA A 139 25.09 -6.98 32.07
N GLU A 140 25.36 -6.06 31.14
CA GLU A 140 26.32 -4.97 31.28
C GLU A 140 25.93 -4.04 32.43
N GLN A 141 24.67 -3.60 32.50
CA GLN A 141 24.14 -2.77 33.59
C GLN A 141 24.25 -3.45 34.96
N LYS A 142 24.08 -4.77 35.01
CA LYS A 142 24.26 -5.58 36.23
C LYS A 142 25.73 -5.86 36.56
N GLY A 143 26.67 -5.39 35.75
CA GLY A 143 28.10 -5.52 35.98
C GLY A 143 28.68 -6.89 35.63
N LEU A 144 27.99 -7.71 34.83
CA LEU A 144 28.43 -9.06 34.47
C LEU A 144 29.78 -9.05 33.71
N PHE A 145 30.03 -8.00 32.94
CA PHE A 145 31.23 -7.85 32.10
C PHE A 145 32.25 -6.83 32.67
N GLY A 146 32.05 -6.36 33.90
CA GLY A 146 32.96 -5.40 34.53
C GLY A 146 34.34 -6.01 34.78
N THR A 147 35.36 -5.47 34.11
CA THR A 147 36.77 -5.80 34.43
C THR A 147 37.11 -5.33 35.83
N GLY A 148 37.29 -6.28 36.74
CA GLY A 148 37.88 -6.04 38.05
C GLY A 148 36.86 -5.89 39.18
N LYS A 149 36.52 -7.02 39.81
CA LYS A 149 36.73 -7.04 41.26
C LYS A 149 38.19 -6.63 41.44
N GLN A 150 38.44 -5.43 41.94
CA GLN A 150 39.75 -5.15 42.52
C GLN A 150 40.01 -6.32 43.47
N GLU A 151 41.03 -7.13 43.19
CA GLU A 151 41.50 -8.11 44.14
C GLU A 151 41.94 -7.32 45.36
N GLN A 152 41.00 -7.12 46.28
CA GLN A 152 41.34 -6.67 47.61
C GLN A 152 42.21 -7.79 48.17
N PRO A 153 43.50 -7.53 48.46
CA PRO A 153 44.39 -8.57 48.90
C PRO A 153 43.80 -9.18 50.17
N VAL A 154 43.36 -10.43 50.05
CA VAL A 154 42.84 -11.21 51.17
C VAL A 154 43.97 -11.38 52.16
N GLY A 155 43.87 -10.68 53.30
CA GLY A 155 44.91 -10.66 54.33
C GLY A 155 45.62 -9.34 54.56
N GLN A 156 45.04 -8.18 54.20
CA GLN A 156 45.53 -6.93 54.81
C GLN A 156 45.50 -7.06 56.33
N ALA A 157 46.60 -6.65 56.96
CA ALA A 157 46.79 -6.73 58.39
C ALA A 157 45.57 -6.14 59.11
N THR A 158 44.98 -6.89 60.04
CA THR A 158 43.93 -6.46 60.97
C THR A 158 44.41 -5.38 61.96
N ASN A 159 45.50 -4.68 61.65
CA ASN A 159 46.07 -3.62 62.45
C ASN A 159 45.66 -2.27 61.85
N PRO A 160 44.98 -1.38 62.59
CA PRO A 160 44.62 -0.07 62.07
C PRO A 160 45.88 0.80 61.99
N ALA A 161 46.58 0.72 60.87
CA ALA A 161 47.57 1.70 60.48
C ALA A 161 47.13 2.31 59.15
N GLN A 162 46.00 3.03 59.20
CA GLN A 162 45.77 4.11 58.23
C GLN A 162 46.84 5.16 58.49
N ALA A 163 48.01 5.00 57.86
CA ALA A 163 48.81 6.16 57.52
C ALA A 163 48.02 6.92 56.46
N GLN A 164 47.11 7.79 56.92
CA GLN A 164 46.56 8.84 56.07
C GLN A 164 47.77 9.67 55.63
N THR A 165 48.22 9.47 54.40
CA THR A 165 49.16 10.38 53.77
C THR A 165 48.37 11.66 53.49
N THR A 166 48.26 12.52 54.50
CA THR A 166 47.63 13.82 54.35
C THR A 166 48.45 14.62 53.34
N ASP A 167 47.82 15.04 52.25
CA ASP A 167 48.45 15.86 51.22
C ASP A 167 48.86 17.20 51.82
N LEU A 168 50.18 17.39 51.97
CA LEU A 168 50.80 18.57 52.58
C LEU A 168 50.45 19.87 51.85
N ASN A 169 50.05 19.78 50.57
CA ASN A 169 49.70 20.94 49.76
C ASN A 169 48.28 21.46 50.03
N GLN A 170 47.44 20.65 50.68
CA GLN A 170 46.05 21.02 51.01
C GLN A 170 45.91 21.51 52.46
N LEU A 171 47.00 21.50 53.23
CA LEU A 171 47.05 21.93 54.62
C LEU A 171 47.35 23.43 54.70
N SER A 172 46.63 24.14 55.57
CA SER A 172 46.95 25.53 55.89
C SER A 172 48.29 25.63 56.62
N SER A 173 48.96 26.78 56.51
CA SER A 173 50.27 27.02 57.13
C SER A 173 50.29 26.77 58.64
N ILE A 174 49.16 27.01 59.33
CA ILE A 174 49.00 26.73 60.77
C ILE A 174 48.91 25.23 61.07
N GLN A 175 48.28 24.45 60.21
CA GLN A 175 48.17 22.99 60.39
C GLN A 175 49.52 22.32 60.12
N LEU A 176 50.26 22.79 59.12
CA LEU A 176 51.60 22.28 58.79
C LEU A 176 52.58 22.53 59.94
N LEU A 177 52.49 23.70 60.58
CA LEU A 177 53.30 24.04 61.74
C LEU A 177 52.99 23.13 62.94
N LYS A 178 51.71 22.88 63.24
CA LYS A 178 51.29 21.97 64.32
C LYS A 178 51.79 20.53 64.12
N MET A 179 51.78 20.03 62.89
CA MET A 179 52.32 18.69 62.59
C MET A 179 53.83 18.61 62.83
N GLY A 180 54.58 19.64 62.45
CA GLY A 180 56.04 19.69 62.67
C GLY A 180 56.45 19.69 64.15
N TYR A 181 55.63 20.28 65.03
CA TYR A 181 55.90 20.30 66.48
C TYR A 181 55.33 19.09 67.23
N ALA A 182 54.26 18.45 66.74
CA ALA A 182 53.65 17.28 67.36
C ALA A 182 54.55 16.02 67.30
N GLN A 183 55.52 16.00 66.38
CA GLN A 183 56.40 14.85 66.16
C GLN A 183 57.65 14.86 67.05
N ARG A 184 57.80 15.86 67.92
CA ARG A 184 58.93 16.02 68.85
C ARG A 184 58.44 16.16 70.29
N ALA A 185 57.76 15.12 70.78
CA ALA A 185 57.46 14.87 72.19
C ALA A 185 57.61 13.37 72.46
#